data_AF-A0A520HWK7-F1
#
_entry.id   AF-A0A520HWK7-F1
#
_cell.length_a   1.000
_cell.length_b   1.000
_cell.length_c   1.000
_cell.angle_alpha   90.00
_cell.angle_beta   90.00
_cell.angle_gamma   90.00
#
_symmetry.space_group_name_H-M   'P 1'
#
loop_
_entity.id
_entity.type
_entity.pdbx_description
1 polymer ?
#
loop_
_entity_poly.entity_id
_entity_poly.type
_entity_poly.pdbx_seq_one_letter_code
_entity_poly.pdbx_strand_id
1 'polypeptide(L)' 'MKPPEGAIVALLEGRHDDPFSLLGVHSGPTGVFARVWLPGADTAEAHALDGTALGTLPRIDDRGLFEGPIEG' A
#
# COMPACT_ATOMS: atom_id res chain seq x y z
N MET A 1 -9.68 -5.57 -2.69
CA MET A 1 -10.89 -4.93 -2.13
C MET A 1 -10.55 -3.49 -1.82
N LYS A 2 -11.31 -2.49 -2.28
CA LYS A 2 -11.07 -1.09 -1.89
C LYS A 2 -11.63 -0.90 -0.47
N PRO A 3 -10.81 -0.49 0.52
CA PRO A 3 -11.30 -0.26 1.88
C PRO A 3 -12.34 0.86 1.90
N PRO A 4 -13.26 0.87 2.89
CA PRO A 4 -14.07 2.05 3.13
C PRO A 4 -13.19 3.24 3.48
N GLU A 5 -13.54 4.42 2.99
CA GLU A 5 -12.74 5.66 3.12
C GLU A 5 -12.39 5.99 4.58
N GLY A 6 -13.33 5.76 5.51
CA GLY A 6 -13.11 5.96 6.95
C GLY A 6 -11.99 5.08 7.54
N ALA A 7 -11.71 3.91 6.96
CA ALA A 7 -10.62 3.05 7.41
C ALA A 7 -9.24 3.62 7.06
N ILE A 8 -9.11 4.22 5.86
CA ILE A 8 -7.86 4.89 5.47
C ILE A 8 -7.62 6.14 6.33
N VAL A 9 -8.67 6.93 6.60
CA VAL A 9 -8.54 8.09 7.50
C VAL A 9 -8.12 7.65 8.91
N ALA A 10 -8.78 6.63 9.47
CA ALA A 10 -8.42 6.11 10.79
C ALA A 10 -6.97 5.58 10.83
N LEU A 11 -6.50 4.92 9.76
CA LEU A 11 -5.12 4.46 9.64
C LEU A 11 -4.14 5.63 9.72
N LEU A 12 -4.36 6.66 8.91
CA LEU A 12 -3.48 7.82 8.80
C LEU A 12 -3.51 8.71 10.05
N GLU A 13 -4.55 8.60 10.88
CA GLU A 13 -4.66 9.26 12.19
C GLU A 13 -4.20 8.40 13.37
N GLY A 14 -3.73 7.16 13.12
CA GLY A 14 -3.29 6.24 14.18
C GLY A 14 -4.44 5.70 15.05
N ARG A 15 -5.66 5.67 14.51
CA ARG A 15 -6.90 5.20 15.18
C ARG A 15 -7.44 3.89 14.61
N HIS A 16 -6.72 3.23 13.70
CA HIS A 16 -7.15 1.96 13.13
C HIS A 16 -6.58 0.80 13.94
N ASP A 17 -7.45 -0.04 14.48
CA ASP A 17 -7.07 -1.10 15.42
C ASP A 17 -6.33 -2.26 14.75
N ASP A 18 -6.49 -2.41 13.44
CA ASP A 18 -5.80 -3.41 12.62
C ASP A 18 -5.17 -2.81 11.35
N PRO A 19 -3.99 -2.17 11.44
CA PRO A 19 -3.35 -1.55 10.28
C PRO A 19 -2.92 -2.58 9.21
N PHE A 20 -2.66 -3.84 9.58
CA PHE A 20 -2.22 -4.88 8.65
C PHE A 20 -3.37 -5.46 7.81
N SER A 21 -4.62 -5.27 8.21
CA SER A 21 -5.76 -5.45 7.30
C SER A 21 -5.72 -4.51 6.09
N LEU A 22 -4.99 -3.40 6.18
CA LEU A 22 -4.88 -2.39 5.14
C LEU A 22 -3.50 -2.32 4.49
N LEU A 23 -2.42 -2.48 5.27
CA LEU A 23 -1.03 -2.35 4.83
C LEU A 23 -0.42 -3.70 4.47
N GLY A 24 0.61 -3.66 3.63
CA GLY A 24 1.34 -4.84 3.17
C GLY A 24 0.82 -5.37 1.84
N VAL A 25 1.17 -6.63 1.58
CA VAL A 25 0.90 -7.34 0.33
C VAL A 25 -0.32 -8.23 0.50
N HIS A 26 -1.28 -8.11 -0.41
CA HIS A 26 -2.56 -8.80 -0.38
C HIS A 26 -2.83 -9.47 -1.72
N SER A 27 -3.17 -10.76 -1.73
CA SER A 27 -3.61 -11.46 -2.93
C SER A 27 -5.05 -11.09 -3.28
N GLY A 28 -5.33 -10.87 -4.56
CA GLY A 28 -6.67 -10.57 -5.07
C GLY A 28 -6.99 -11.32 -6.37
N PRO A 29 -8.24 -11.20 -6.87
CA PRO A 29 -8.67 -11.91 -8.08
C PRO A 29 -7.89 -11.55 -9.34
N THR A 30 -7.24 -10.37 -9.35
CA THR A 30 -6.49 -9.84 -10.49
C THR A 30 -4.98 -9.83 -10.25
N GLY A 31 -4.49 -10.58 -9.25
CA GLY A 31 -3.07 -10.63 -8.90
C GLY A 31 -2.77 -10.06 -7.51
N VAL A 32 -1.52 -9.67 -7.30
CA VAL A 32 -1.00 -9.19 -6.02
C VAL A 32 -1.13 -7.68 -5.92
N PHE A 33 -1.57 -7.18 -4.77
CA PHE A 33 -1.75 -5.75 -4.51
C PHE A 33 -0.96 -5.35 -3.26
N ALA A 34 -0.23 -4.25 -3.32
CA ALA A 34 0.49 -3.71 -2.17
C ALA A 34 -0.07 -2.35 -1.76
N ARG A 35 -0.10 -2.12 -0.44
CA ARG A 35 -0.31 -0.79 0.14
C ARG A 35 0.75 -0.50 1.20
N VAL A 36 1.36 0.66 1.10
CA VAL A 36 2.40 1.11 2.03
C VAL A 36 2.15 2.55 2.46
N TRP A 37 2.49 2.86 3.71
CA TRP A 37 2.48 4.22 4.23
C TRP A 37 3.92 4.64 4.52
N LEU A 38 4.45 5.55 3.69
CA LEU A 38 5.82 6.04 3.72
C LEU A 38 5.81 7.58 3.81
N PRO A 39 5.59 8.17 5.01
CA PRO A 39 5.60 9.62 5.18
C PRO A 39 6.91 10.25 4.69
N GLY A 40 6.80 11.30 3.87
CA GLY A 40 7.95 12.04 3.33
C GLY A 40 8.59 11.41 2.09
N ALA A 41 8.11 10.27 1.61
CA ALA A 41 8.57 9.70 0.34
C ALA A 41 7.91 10.41 -0.85
N ASP A 42 8.67 10.59 -1.93
CA ASP A 42 8.15 11.08 -3.22
C ASP A 42 7.60 9.93 -4.09
N THR A 43 8.28 8.79 -4.05
CA THR A 43 7.97 7.59 -4.86
C THR A 43 8.15 6.32 -4.04
N ALA A 44 7.45 5.26 -4.43
CA ALA A 44 7.58 3.93 -3.83
C ALA A 44 7.67 2.86 -4.93
N GLU A 45 8.63 1.96 -4.83
CA GLU A 45 8.82 0.81 -5.73
C GLU A 45 9.00 -0.47 -4.92
N ALA A 46 8.31 -1.53 -5.33
CA ALA A 46 8.41 -2.84 -4.69
C ALA A 46 9.51 -3.67 -5.35
N HIS A 47 10.26 -4.42 -4.54
CA HIS A 47 11.27 -5.36 -5.01
C HIS A 47 11.08 -6.73 -4.35
N ALA A 48 11.39 -7.81 -5.08
CA ALA A 48 11.56 -9.13 -4.52
C ALA A 48 12.86 -9.21 -3.70
N LEU A 49 13.03 -10.31 -2.96
CA LEU A 49 14.21 -10.52 -2.09
C LEU A 49 15.52 -10.61 -2.88
N ASP A 50 15.47 -11.00 -4.16
CA ASP A 50 16.62 -11.03 -5.06
C ASP A 50 16.91 -9.68 -5.74
N GLY A 51 16.11 -8.65 -5.45
CA GLY A 51 16.24 -7.30 -5.99
C GLY A 51 15.42 -7.04 -7.25
N THR A 52 14.74 -8.04 -7.81
CA THR A 52 13.86 -7.86 -8.98
C THR A 52 12.78 -6.84 -8.69
N ALA A 53 12.64 -5.82 -9.54
CA ALA A 53 11.58 -4.82 -9.41
C ALA A 53 10.21 -5.46 -9.72
N LEU A 54 9.23 -5.21 -8.85
CA LEU A 54 7.86 -5.72 -8.95
C LEU A 54 6.86 -4.63 -9.35
N GLY A 55 7.33 -3.39 -9.49
CA GLY A 55 6.55 -2.25 -9.97
C GLY A 55 6.52 -1.06 -9.01
N THR A 56 6.26 0.11 -9.60
CA THR A 56 6.09 1.37 -8.87
C THR A 56 4.65 1.49 -8.36
N LEU A 57 4.50 1.90 -7.10
CA LEU A 57 3.20 2.15 -6.47
C LEU A 57 2.79 3.62 -6.65
N PRO A 58 1.63 3.90 -7.27
CA PRO A 58 1.07 5.24 -7.31
C PRO A 58 0.85 5.81 -5.91
N ARG A 59 1.15 7.10 -5.74
CA ARG A 59 0.75 7.87 -4.57
C ARG A 59 -0.75 8.15 -4.66
N ILE A 60 -1.50 7.78 -3.62
CA ILE A 60 -2.94 8.01 -3.54
C ILE A 60 -3.36 9.00 -2.46
N ASP A 61 -2.45 9.33 -1.54
CA ASP A 61 -2.66 10.37 -0.53
C ASP A 61 -1.35 11.14 -0.28
N ASP A 62 -1.46 12.47 -0.14
CA ASP A 62 -0.32 13.36 0.09
C ASP A 62 0.35 13.15 1.45
N ARG A 63 -0.28 12.40 2.37
CA ARG A 63 0.35 11.97 3.63
C ARG A 63 1.31 10.77 3.47
N GLY A 64 1.62 10.40 2.22
CA GLY A 64 2.59 9.35 1.88
C GLY A 64 1.97 7.96 1.78
N LEU A 65 0.68 7.87 1.40
CA LEU A 65 0.04 6.58 1.15
C LEU A 65 0.21 6.21 -0.32
N PHE A 66 0.72 5.00 -0.57
CA PHE A 66 0.93 4.46 -1.90
C PHE A 66 0.24 3.10 -2.01
N GLU A 67 -0.39 2.84 -3.15
CA GLU A 67 -1.02 1.55 -3.39
C GLU A 67 -1.11 1.21 -4.88
N GLY A 68 -1.07 -0.09 -5.19
CA GLY A 68 -1.16 -0.55 -6.57
C GLY A 68 -0.93 -2.05 -6.72
N PRO A 69 -1.22 -2.59 -7.92
CA PRO A 69 -0.81 -3.95 -8.26
C PRO A 69 0.72 -4.03 -8.34
N ILE A 70 1.27 -5.19 -7.98
CA ILE A 70 2.67 -5.53 -8.18
C ILE A 70 2.77 -6.87 -8.92
N GLU A 71 3.87 -7.06 -9.63
CA GLU A 71 4.23 -8.37 -10.19
C GLU A 71 4.54 -9.34 -9.04
N GLY A 72 4.16 -10.61 -9.21
CA GLY A 72 4.25 -11.64 -8.17
C GLY A 72 4.86 -12.94 -8.69
#